data_AF-A0A6N8BFD6-F1
#
_entry.id   AF-A0A6N8BFD6-F1
#
_cell.length_a   1.000
_cell.length_b   1.000
_cell.length_c   1.000
_cell.angle_alpha   90.00
_cell.angle_beta   90.00
_cell.angle_gamma   90.00
#
_symmetry.space_group_name_H-M   'P 1'
#
loop_
_entity.id
_entity.type
_entity.pdbx_description
1 polymer ?
#
loop_
_entity_poly.entity_id
_entity_poly.type
_entity_poly.pdbx_seq_one_letter_code
_entity_poly.pdbx_strand_id
1 'polypeptide(L)' 'IRHYGILANRNKKTKLELCRKLTLSPTLKPKFEGLKTIEVLCILLGKDVTVCPECKGGKMKATHSLYTGPFP' A
#
# COMPACT_ATOMS: atom_id res chain seq x y z
N ILE A 1 12.13 -22.10 -8.60
CA ILE A 1 11.22 -22.52 -7.50
C ILE A 1 10.85 -21.27 -6.70
N ARG A 2 9.57 -20.87 -6.67
CA ARG A 2 9.12 -19.72 -5.89
C ARG A 2 8.64 -20.20 -4.52
N HIS A 3 9.48 -20.07 -3.49
CA HIS A 3 9.13 -20.44 -2.11
C HIS A 3 8.18 -19.39 -1.52
N TYR A 4 6.88 -19.52 -1.82
CA TYR A 4 5.81 -18.76 -1.18
C TYR A 4 5.21 -19.55 -0.02
N GLY A 5 6.00 -19.75 1.04
CA GLY A 5 5.49 -20.30 2.29
C GLY A 5 5.00 -19.21 3.23
N ILE A 6 4.13 -19.55 4.18
CA ILE A 6 3.67 -18.63 5.23
C ILE A 6 4.84 -17.98 6.00
N LEU A 7 5.93 -18.72 6.16
CA LEU A 7 7.16 -18.26 6.82
C LEU A 7 8.12 -17.52 5.88
N ALA A 8 7.92 -17.58 4.55
CA ALA A 8 8.80 -16.93 3.59
C ALA A 8 8.78 -15.40 3.74
N ASN A 9 7.67 -14.83 4.21
CA ASN A 9 7.55 -13.40 4.48
C ASN A 9 8.35 -12.94 5.72
N ARG A 10 8.60 -13.82 6.72
CA ARG A 10 9.30 -13.43 7.96
C ARG A 10 10.71 -12.91 7.68
N ASN A 11 11.43 -13.57 6.78
CA ASN A 11 12.81 -13.23 6.44
C ASN A 11 12.92 -12.48 5.10
N LYS A 12 11.81 -12.01 4.54
CA LYS A 12 11.79 -11.34 3.24
C LYS A 12 12.64 -10.07 3.25
N LYS A 13 12.57 -9.28 4.32
CA LYS A 13 13.30 -8.01 4.45
C LYS A 13 14.82 -8.22 4.37
N THR A 14 15.35 -9.12 5.20
CA THR A 14 16.80 -9.42 5.27
C THR A 14 17.32 -10.07 3.99
N LYS A 15 16.57 -11.04 3.43
CA LYS A 15 16.96 -11.71 2.17
C LYS A 15 16.94 -10.76 0.98
N LEU A 16 15.92 -9.92 0.85
CA LEU A 16 15.85 -8.93 -0.24
C LEU A 16 16.97 -7.89 -0.12
N GLU A 17 17.33 -7.48 1.09
CA GLU A 17 18.46 -6.58 1.30
C GLU A 17 19.78 -7.21 0.86
N LEU A 18 20.02 -8.48 1.23
CA LEU A 18 21.19 -9.23 0.76
C LEU A 18 21.22 -9.36 -0.76
N CYS A 19 20.09 -9.72 -1.39
CA CYS A 19 20.00 -9.79 -2.84
C CYS A 19 20.37 -8.46 -3.49
N ARG A 20 19.82 -7.33 -3.00
CA ARG A 20 20.13 -5.99 -3.54
C ARG A 20 21.61 -5.63 -3.43
N LYS A 21 22.26 -5.99 -2.32
CA LYS A 21 23.71 -5.81 -2.12
C LYS A 21 24.52 -6.60 -3.16
N LEU A 22 24.15 -7.86 -3.39
CA LEU A 22 24.84 -8.74 -4.34
C LEU A 22 24.60 -8.35 -5.80
N THR A 23 23.41 -7.84 -6.13
CA THR A 23 23.03 -7.46 -7.50
C THR A 23 23.27 -5.99 -7.81
N LEU A 24 23.95 -5.24 -6.91
CA LEU A 24 24.20 -3.81 -7.00
C LEU A 24 22.94 -3.00 -7.36
N SER A 25 21.78 -3.47 -6.90
CA SER A 25 20.50 -2.89 -7.28
C SER A 25 20.19 -1.66 -6.42
N PRO A 26 19.72 -0.56 -7.03
CA PRO A 26 19.43 0.66 -6.28
C PRO A 26 18.30 0.41 -5.27
N THR A 27 18.45 0.97 -4.08
CA THR A 27 17.41 0.94 -3.06
C THR A 27 16.27 1.84 -3.50
N LEU A 28 15.13 1.26 -3.93
CA LEU A 28 13.93 2.03 -4.20
C LEU A 28 13.37 2.60 -2.91
N LYS A 29 13.28 3.93 -2.85
CA LYS A 29 12.48 4.63 -1.84
C LYS A 29 11.00 4.44 -2.18
N PRO A 30 10.14 4.14 -1.19
CA PRO A 30 8.71 4.05 -1.44
C PRO A 30 8.20 5.42 -1.90
N LYS A 31 7.59 5.46 -3.09
CA LYS A 31 7.07 6.70 -3.69
C LYS A 31 5.95 7.36 -2.89
N PHE A 32 5.30 6.60 -2.02
CA PHE A 32 4.15 7.02 -1.24
C PHE A 32 4.41 7.00 0.27
N GLU A 33 5.67 7.10 0.67
CA GLU A 33 6.04 7.15 2.09
C GLU A 33 5.39 8.39 2.74
N GLY A 34 4.64 8.18 3.84
CA GLY A 34 3.96 9.25 4.58
C GLY A 34 2.59 9.68 4.04
N LEU A 35 2.13 9.15 2.90
CA LEU A 35 0.78 9.41 2.39
C LEU A 35 -0.25 8.50 3.04
N LYS A 36 -1.45 9.02 3.28
CA LYS A 36 -2.59 8.21 3.71
C LYS A 36 -3.05 7.34 2.55
N THR A 37 -3.57 6.15 2.85
CA THR A 37 -4.09 5.20 1.85
C THR A 37 -5.09 5.85 0.89
N ILE A 38 -5.94 6.76 1.39
CA ILE A 38 -6.92 7.49 0.58
C ILE A 38 -6.22 8.41 -0.41
N GLU A 39 -5.17 9.12 0.00
CA GLU A 39 -4.41 10.01 -0.87
C GLU A 39 -3.68 9.22 -1.97
N VAL A 40 -3.08 8.08 -1.61
CA VAL A 40 -2.48 7.16 -2.59
C VAL A 40 -3.53 6.70 -3.60
N LEU A 41 -4.73 6.35 -3.13
CA LEU A 41 -5.81 5.89 -3.99
C LEU A 41 -6.32 7.00 -4.93
N CYS A 42 -6.42 8.24 -4.43
CA CYS A 42 -6.74 9.40 -5.27
C CYS A 42 -5.69 9.64 -6.36
N ILE A 43 -4.40 9.55 -6.03
CA ILE A 43 -3.30 9.71 -6.98
C ILE A 43 -3.33 8.61 -8.04
N LEU A 44 -3.54 7.36 -7.64
CA LEU A 44 -3.57 6.22 -8.55
C LEU A 44 -4.75 6.25 -9.52
N LEU A 45 -5.92 6.70 -9.05
CA LEU A 45 -7.15 6.72 -9.84
C LEU A 45 -7.37 8.05 -10.58
N GLY A 46 -6.58 9.08 -10.27
CA GLY A 46 -6.72 10.43 -10.86
C GLY A 46 -8.04 11.11 -10.51
N LYS A 47 -8.76 10.62 -9.50
CA LYS A 47 -10.07 11.14 -9.07
C LYS A 47 -10.19 11.03 -7.55
N ASP A 48 -10.93 11.96 -6.96
CA ASP A 48 -11.21 11.92 -5.53
C ASP A 48 -12.17 10.79 -5.21
N VAL A 49 -11.67 9.73 -4.55
CA VAL A 49 -12.48 8.57 -4.13
C VAL A 49 -13.45 8.90 -3.01
N THR A 50 -13.30 10.05 -2.36
CA THR A 50 -14.22 10.48 -1.31
C THR A 50 -15.45 11.16 -1.89
N VAL A 51 -15.48 11.47 -3.19
CA VAL A 51 -16.62 12.13 -3.84
C VAL A 51 -17.58 11.10 -4.40
N CYS A 52 -18.88 11.32 -4.17
CA CYS A 52 -19.93 10.49 -4.74
C CYS A 52 -19.92 10.57 -6.28
N PRO A 53 -19.86 9.44 -7.00
CA PRO A 53 -19.82 9.44 -8.47
C PRO A 53 -21.11 9.98 -9.11
N GLU A 54 -22.25 9.86 -8.41
CA GLU A 54 -23.56 10.27 -8.91
C GLU A 54 -23.80 11.77 -8.73
N CYS A 55 -23.70 12.27 -7.50
CA CYS A 55 -24.05 13.67 -7.22
C CYS A 55 -22.87 14.65 -7.33
N LYS A 56 -21.61 14.16 -7.34
CA LYS A 56 -20.35 14.92 -7.47
C LYS A 56 -20.10 16.06 -6.48
N GLY A 57 -21.07 16.39 -5.62
CA GLY A 57 -20.97 17.43 -4.59
C GLY A 57 -20.88 16.88 -3.16
N GLY A 58 -21.30 15.64 -2.94
CA GLY A 58 -21.29 15.00 -1.62
C GLY A 58 -20.00 14.22 -1.35
N LYS A 59 -19.44 14.37 -0.14
CA LYS A 59 -18.37 13.50 0.36
C LYS A 59 -18.95 12.25 1.02
N MET A 60 -18.42 11.08 0.68
CA MET A 60 -18.76 9.81 1.31
C MET A 60 -18.28 9.79 2.76
N LYS A 61 -19.14 9.31 3.66
CA LYS A 61 -18.82 9.11 5.07
C LYS A 61 -18.70 7.62 5.34
N ALA A 62 -17.68 7.22 6.11
CA ALA A 62 -17.59 5.85 6.59
C ALA A 62 -18.75 5.56 7.54
N THR A 63 -19.61 4.59 7.19
CA THR A 63 -20.77 4.21 7.99
C THR A 63 -20.47 3.03 8.91
N HIS A 64 -19.69 2.07 8.43
CA HIS A 64 -19.30 0.88 9.20
C HIS A 64 -17.95 0.36 8.70
N SER A 65 -17.02 0.05 9.61
CA SER A 65 -15.81 -0.71 9.27
C SER A 65 -16.03 -2.17 9.63
N LEU A 66 -15.84 -3.08 8.69
CA LEU A 66 -15.91 -4.53 8.96
C LEU A 66 -14.66 -5.04 9.69
N TYR A 67 -13.65 -4.18 9.82
CA TYR A 67 -12.39 -4.43 10.51
C TYR A 67 -12.16 -3.31 11.54
N THR A 68 -11.89 -3.69 12.78
CA THR A 68 -11.68 -2.79 13.93
C THR A 68 -10.22 -2.73 14.39
N GLY A 69 -9.33 -3.46 13.73
CA GLY A 69 -7.91 -3.51 14.09
C GLY A 69 -7.09 -2.36 13.49
N PRO A 70 -5.88 -2.09 14.03
CA PRO A 70 -4.92 -1.22 13.37
C PRO A 70 -4.54 -1.81 12.00
N PHE A 71 -4.36 -0.95 11.01
CA PHE A 71 -3.80 -1.33 9.71
C PHE A 71 -2.32 -1.69 9.91
N PRO A 72 -1.86 -2.88 9.47
CA PRO A 72 -0.45 -3.30 9.60
C PRO A 72 0.48 -2.54 8.64
#